data_AF-A0A969XY15-F1
#
_entry.id   AF-A0A969XY15-F1
#
_cell.length_a   1.000
_cell.length_b   1.000
_cell.length_c   1.000
_cell.angle_alpha   90.00
_cell.angle_beta   90.00
_cell.angle_gamma   90.00
#
_symmetry.space_group_name_H-M   'P 1'
#
loop_
_entity.id
_entity.type
_entity.pdbx_description
1 polymer ?
#
loop_
_entity_poly.entity_id
_entity_poly.type
_entity_poly.pdbx_seq_one_letter_code
_entity_poly.pdbx_strand_id
1 'polypeptide(L)'
;MNRLALAAVLAATAVAAATAGEVTIYTPDNAPAAPRLEDLPLQASVSQYGITWTFAQPARVGRFVNGDYYVVGPVTVAAIDPAPRYGDAVADDELDAYEKSRGQYLRVADRVRNGSMLNPPAAQRAAYDSGIKNWFRPELAVKLPIAMAPGDSLVSTISLAVGEKAATPYTGHRGGITCTRAHSDDSPVRVAAVLTCMDAPQPADALRPSFYGTDKTVYLARNLKRHLLRSLERPKGICRSEGYSAANHPPSDPPRAENLPKIEFWTRVFQRPWVNPGLFGFEQPMENMPHYGQWVGQAMSMGGLMLMCDYTPAEKEPLL
;
A
#
# COMPACT_ATOMS: atom_id res chain seq x y z
N MET A 1 -48.14 -8.85 32.57
CA MET A 1 -47.06 -9.86 32.55
C MET A 1 -46.40 -9.85 31.18
N ASN A 2 -45.08 -9.62 31.17
CA ASN A 2 -44.06 -9.81 30.12
C ASN A 2 -44.31 -9.28 28.70
N ARG A 3 -43.65 -8.19 28.27
CA ARG A 3 -42.21 -8.02 27.91
C ARG A 3 -41.78 -8.86 26.70
N LEU A 4 -41.55 -8.19 25.57
CA LEU A 4 -40.47 -8.49 24.62
C LEU A 4 -40.22 -7.22 23.79
N ALA A 5 -39.30 -6.40 24.29
CA ALA A 5 -38.70 -5.30 23.56
C ALA A 5 -37.52 -5.88 22.75
N LEU A 6 -37.57 -5.66 21.44
CA LEU A 6 -36.50 -6.02 20.50
C LEU A 6 -35.39 -4.98 20.64
N ALA A 7 -34.29 -5.33 21.33
CA ALA A 7 -33.11 -4.49 21.41
C ALA A 7 -32.21 -4.77 20.20
N ALA A 8 -32.22 -3.87 19.22
CA ALA A 8 -31.24 -3.85 18.15
C ALA A 8 -29.92 -3.30 18.70
N VAL A 9 -28.88 -4.13 18.74
CA VAL A 9 -27.52 -3.71 19.05
C VAL A 9 -26.92 -3.10 17.78
N LEU A 10 -26.96 -1.78 17.67
CA LEU A 10 -26.15 -1.03 16.71
C LEU A 10 -24.71 -0.96 17.23
N ALA A 11 -23.83 -1.80 16.70
CA ALA A 11 -22.39 -1.65 16.87
C ALA A 11 -21.94 -0.43 16.04
N ALA A 12 -21.76 0.71 16.71
CA ALA A 12 -21.17 1.90 16.11
C ALA A 12 -19.66 1.71 15.98
N THR A 13 -19.18 1.35 14.80
CA THR A 13 -17.76 1.44 14.45
C THR A 13 -17.39 2.93 14.28
N ALA A 14 -16.79 3.51 15.31
CA ALA A 14 -16.17 4.82 15.23
C ALA A 14 -14.90 4.71 14.36
N VAL A 15 -15.01 5.10 13.09
CA VAL A 15 -13.84 5.41 12.27
C VAL A 15 -13.26 6.70 12.82
N ALA A 16 -12.17 6.63 13.55
CA ALA A 16 -11.40 7.79 13.94
C ALA A 16 -10.79 8.42 12.68
N ALA A 17 -11.45 9.44 12.14
CA ALA A 17 -10.84 10.35 11.19
C ALA A 17 -9.72 11.08 11.94
N ALA A 18 -8.47 10.73 11.64
CA ALA A 18 -7.32 11.46 12.16
C ALA A 18 -7.41 12.91 11.67
N THR A 19 -7.63 13.84 12.60
CA THR A 19 -7.42 15.27 12.35
C THR A 19 -5.98 15.46 11.90
N ALA A 20 -5.76 16.14 10.76
CA ALA A 20 -4.44 16.46 10.26
C ALA A 20 -3.70 17.33 11.29
N GLY A 21 -2.92 16.68 12.15
CA GLY A 21 -1.97 17.37 13.02
C GLY A 21 -0.92 18.07 12.18
N GLU A 22 -0.36 19.15 12.72
CA GLU A 22 0.76 19.87 12.13
C GLU A 22 1.91 18.88 11.87
N VAL A 23 2.31 18.75 10.60
CA VAL A 23 3.35 17.81 10.18
C VAL A 23 4.69 18.26 10.74
N THR A 24 5.21 17.54 11.73
CA THR A 24 6.52 17.84 12.34
C THR A 24 7.64 17.35 11.44
N ILE A 25 8.53 18.25 11.04
CA ILE A 25 9.72 17.91 10.26
C ILE A 25 10.90 17.69 11.19
N TYR A 26 11.47 16.49 11.12
CA TYR A 26 12.62 16.12 11.92
C TYR A 26 13.93 16.37 11.16
N THR A 27 14.91 16.88 11.88
CA THR A 27 16.29 17.18 11.50
C THR A 27 17.22 16.63 12.60
N PRO A 28 18.55 16.63 12.41
CA PRO A 28 19.47 16.23 13.48
C PRO A 28 19.33 17.10 14.74
N ASP A 29 18.92 18.37 14.59
CA ASP A 29 18.84 19.34 15.68
C ASP A 29 17.60 19.15 16.59
N ASN A 30 16.53 18.54 16.06
CA ASN A 30 15.30 18.24 16.81
C ASN A 30 14.94 16.75 16.79
N ALA A 31 15.96 15.89 16.73
CA ALA A 31 15.81 14.45 16.60
C ALA A 31 14.94 13.83 17.72
N PRO A 32 13.80 13.18 17.38
CA PRO A 32 12.99 12.49 18.37
C PRO A 32 13.69 11.24 18.87
N ALA A 33 13.63 11.04 20.18
CA ALA A 33 13.89 9.75 20.78
C ALA A 33 12.82 8.74 20.35
N ALA A 34 13.16 7.45 20.36
CA ALA A 34 12.16 6.41 20.32
C ALA A 34 11.27 6.50 21.58
N PRO A 35 9.95 6.34 21.46
CA PRO A 35 9.08 6.29 22.64
C PRO A 35 9.42 5.05 23.48
N ARG A 36 9.07 5.06 24.77
CA ARG A 36 9.18 3.84 25.58
C ARG A 36 8.10 2.86 25.14
N LEU A 37 8.33 1.56 25.40
CA LEU A 37 7.40 0.51 24.98
C LEU A 37 6.00 0.72 25.56
N GLU A 38 5.92 1.13 26.83
CA GLU A 38 4.68 1.39 27.54
C GLU A 38 3.89 2.60 27.00
N ASP A 39 4.55 3.52 26.31
CA ASP A 39 3.96 4.72 25.72
C ASP A 39 3.26 4.40 24.38
N LEU A 40 3.60 3.29 23.72
CA LEU A 40 2.92 2.86 22.51
C LEU A 40 1.51 2.34 22.82
N PRO A 41 0.48 2.68 22.03
CA PRO A 41 -0.86 2.16 22.24
C PRO A 41 -0.88 0.63 22.18
N LEU A 42 -1.57 0.02 23.15
CA LEU A 42 -1.85 -1.41 23.16
C LEU A 42 -3.16 -1.65 22.39
N GLN A 43 -3.09 -2.33 21.25
CA GLN A 43 -4.23 -2.49 20.35
C GLN A 43 -4.50 -3.96 20.06
N ALA A 44 -5.77 -4.35 19.97
CA ALA A 44 -6.18 -5.71 19.58
C ALA A 44 -6.09 -5.94 18.06
N SER A 45 -6.08 -4.88 17.27
CA SER A 45 -6.03 -4.95 15.81
C SER A 45 -5.51 -3.63 15.23
N VAL A 46 -5.02 -3.67 13.99
CA VAL A 46 -4.71 -2.48 13.19
C VAL A 46 -5.30 -2.63 11.78
N SER A 47 -5.77 -1.53 11.21
CA SER A 47 -6.37 -1.50 9.87
C SER A 47 -5.63 -0.52 8.97
N GLN A 48 -5.26 -0.97 7.78
CA GLN A 48 -4.59 -0.16 6.77
C GLN A 48 -5.03 -0.56 5.36
N TYR A 49 -5.43 0.42 4.55
CA TYR A 49 -5.84 0.23 3.16
C TYR A 49 -6.94 -0.82 2.92
N GLY A 50 -7.84 -0.98 3.89
CA GLY A 50 -8.93 -1.98 3.83
C GLY A 50 -8.51 -3.39 4.25
N ILE A 51 -7.29 -3.56 4.77
CA ILE A 51 -6.82 -4.79 5.39
C ILE A 51 -6.74 -4.56 6.90
N THR A 52 -7.35 -5.45 7.69
CA THR A 52 -7.29 -5.43 9.15
C THR A 52 -6.59 -6.68 9.65
N TRP A 53 -5.53 -6.53 10.43
CA TRP A 53 -4.92 -7.63 11.18
C TRP A 53 -5.42 -7.60 12.61
N THR A 54 -5.99 -8.71 13.08
CA THR A 54 -6.39 -8.90 14.48
C THR A 54 -5.37 -9.79 15.17
N PHE A 55 -4.86 -9.35 16.31
CA PHE A 55 -3.85 -10.07 17.07
C PHE A 55 -4.50 -11.04 18.05
N ALA A 56 -3.85 -12.18 18.29
CA ALA A 56 -4.28 -13.16 19.29
C ALA A 56 -4.27 -12.59 20.71
N GLN A 57 -3.36 -11.64 20.96
CA GLN A 57 -3.28 -10.81 22.16
C GLN A 57 -2.98 -9.38 21.74
N PRO A 58 -3.49 -8.36 22.46
CA PRO A 58 -3.18 -6.97 22.14
C PRO A 58 -1.66 -6.72 22.04
N ALA A 59 -1.24 -6.01 20.98
CA ALA A 59 0.16 -5.71 20.70
C ALA A 59 0.45 -4.22 20.89
N ARG A 60 1.70 -3.88 21.24
CA ARG A 60 2.18 -2.50 21.25
C ARG A 60 2.41 -2.07 19.80
N VAL A 61 1.66 -1.06 19.35
CA VAL A 61 1.62 -0.63 17.97
C VAL A 61 2.28 0.74 17.83
N GLY A 62 3.18 0.88 16.87
CA GLY A 62 3.70 2.16 16.43
C GLY A 62 3.46 2.37 14.93
N ARG A 63 3.93 3.51 14.44
CA ARG A 63 3.78 3.91 13.03
C ARG A 63 5.09 4.49 12.51
N PHE A 64 5.48 4.08 11.31
CA PHE A 64 6.59 4.69 10.58
C PHE A 64 6.17 6.04 9.99
N VAL A 65 7.14 6.88 9.62
CA VAL A 65 6.89 8.22 9.06
C VAL A 65 6.10 8.19 7.75
N ASN A 66 6.26 7.13 6.95
CA ASN A 66 5.51 6.88 5.72
C ASN A 66 4.06 6.38 5.98
N GLY A 67 3.70 6.15 7.24
CA GLY A 67 2.35 5.79 7.67
C GLY A 67 2.07 4.29 7.82
N ASP A 68 3.03 3.41 7.54
CA ASP A 68 2.88 1.96 7.76
C ASP A 68 2.93 1.60 9.26
N TYR A 69 2.16 0.59 9.66
CA TYR A 69 2.14 0.12 11.04
C TYR A 69 3.30 -0.84 11.33
N TYR A 70 3.79 -0.77 12.57
CA TYR A 70 4.60 -1.83 13.16
C TYR A 70 4.08 -2.24 14.53
N VAL A 71 4.41 -3.47 14.92
CA VAL A 71 4.23 -4.00 16.27
C VAL A 71 5.58 -4.23 16.91
N VAL A 72 5.66 -4.19 18.25
CA VAL A 72 6.91 -4.41 18.98
C VAL A 72 6.86 -5.73 19.76
N GLY A 73 7.87 -6.57 19.55
CA GLY A 73 7.99 -7.91 20.12
C GLY A 73 7.20 -8.98 19.34
N PRO A 74 7.38 -10.27 19.69
CA PRO A 74 6.67 -11.35 19.04
C PRO A 74 5.15 -11.16 19.09
N VAL A 75 4.47 -11.33 17.96
CA VAL A 75 3.02 -11.24 17.85
C VAL A 75 2.46 -12.45 17.13
N THR A 76 1.19 -12.77 17.36
CA THR A 76 0.45 -13.71 16.53
C THR A 76 -0.74 -13.00 15.91
N VAL A 77 -0.80 -12.95 14.59
CA VAL A 77 -1.99 -12.51 13.86
C VAL A 77 -2.99 -13.67 13.83
N ALA A 78 -4.11 -13.49 14.51
CA ALA A 78 -5.16 -14.50 14.62
C ALA A 78 -6.18 -14.43 13.49
N ALA A 79 -6.47 -13.23 12.99
CA ALA A 79 -7.40 -13.03 11.88
C ALA A 79 -6.93 -11.90 10.96
N ILE A 80 -7.32 -11.99 9.70
CA ILE A 80 -7.16 -10.93 8.68
C ILE A 80 -8.53 -10.70 8.05
N ASP A 81 -8.89 -9.43 7.85
CA ASP A 81 -10.09 -9.03 7.11
C ASP A 81 -9.69 -8.11 5.94
N PRO A 82 -10.11 -8.39 4.69
CA PRO A 82 -10.87 -9.56 4.26
C PRO A 82 -10.09 -10.86 4.45
N ALA A 83 -10.80 -11.94 4.79
CA ALA A 83 -10.17 -13.22 5.08
C ALA A 83 -9.41 -13.79 3.87
N PRO A 84 -8.20 -14.36 4.07
CA PRO A 84 -7.55 -15.17 3.05
C PRO A 84 -8.37 -16.43 2.79
N ARG A 85 -8.59 -16.76 1.51
CA ARG A 85 -9.34 -17.96 1.09
C ARG A 85 -8.45 -18.88 0.29
N TYR A 86 -8.63 -20.17 0.50
CA TYR A 86 -7.78 -21.22 -0.04
C TYR A 86 -8.58 -22.44 -0.45
N GLY A 87 -8.06 -23.22 -1.39
CA GLY A 87 -8.69 -24.51 -1.71
C GLY A 87 -10.10 -24.34 -2.26
N ASP A 88 -11.00 -25.19 -1.76
CA ASP A 88 -12.43 -25.20 -2.11
C ASP A 88 -13.17 -23.91 -1.70
N ALA A 89 -12.58 -23.07 -0.84
CA ALA A 89 -13.15 -21.76 -0.50
C ALA A 89 -13.01 -20.71 -1.62
N VAL A 90 -12.32 -21.06 -2.72
CA VAL A 90 -12.26 -20.28 -3.96
C VAL A 90 -12.99 -21.07 -5.04
N ALA A 91 -14.23 -20.66 -5.31
CA ALA A 91 -15.14 -21.36 -6.20
C ALA A 91 -14.75 -21.22 -7.68
N ASP A 92 -15.26 -22.13 -8.52
CA ASP A 92 -14.94 -22.18 -9.97
C ASP A 92 -15.44 -20.94 -10.73
N ASP A 93 -16.52 -20.31 -10.27
CA ASP A 93 -17.10 -19.09 -10.85
C ASP A 93 -16.25 -17.84 -10.56
N GLU A 94 -15.46 -17.87 -9.48
CA GLU A 94 -14.49 -16.83 -9.13
C GLU A 94 -13.18 -16.91 -9.93
N LEU A 95 -13.00 -17.96 -10.72
CA LEU A 95 -11.82 -18.12 -11.56
C LEU A 95 -11.95 -17.29 -12.84
N ASP A 96 -10.90 -16.56 -13.17
CA ASP A 96 -10.82 -15.85 -14.43
C ASP A 96 -10.45 -16.77 -15.61
N ALA A 97 -10.46 -16.23 -16.82
CA ALA A 97 -10.17 -17.00 -18.04
C ALA A 97 -8.75 -17.59 -18.05
N TYR A 98 -7.78 -16.92 -17.43
CA TYR A 98 -6.41 -17.42 -17.34
C TYR A 98 -6.31 -18.59 -16.35
N GLU A 99 -6.92 -18.47 -15.18
CA GLU A 99 -6.98 -19.57 -14.21
C GLU A 99 -7.69 -20.79 -14.78
N LYS A 100 -8.81 -20.60 -15.50
CA LYS A 100 -9.54 -21.68 -16.18
C LYS A 100 -8.70 -22.34 -17.27
N SER A 101 -7.92 -21.58 -18.04
CA SER A 101 -7.09 -22.14 -19.12
C SER A 101 -5.93 -22.99 -18.60
N ARG A 102 -5.49 -22.80 -17.35
CA ARG A 102 -4.50 -23.66 -16.70
C ARG A 102 -5.03 -25.09 -16.45
N GLY A 103 -6.34 -25.29 -16.40
CA GLY A 103 -6.96 -26.61 -16.22
C GLY A 103 -6.31 -27.40 -15.08
N GLN A 104 -5.81 -28.60 -15.38
CA GLN A 104 -5.15 -29.48 -14.40
C GLN A 104 -3.89 -28.89 -13.73
N TYR A 105 -3.28 -27.83 -14.29
CA TYR A 105 -2.11 -27.16 -13.73
C TYR A 105 -2.44 -26.12 -12.64
N LEU A 106 -3.73 -25.90 -12.35
CA LEU A 106 -4.18 -25.18 -11.15
C LEU A 106 -5.12 -26.11 -10.36
N ARG A 107 -4.55 -26.86 -9.42
CA ARG A 107 -5.34 -27.75 -8.55
C ARG A 107 -6.22 -26.92 -7.63
N VAL A 108 -7.37 -27.45 -7.24
CA VAL A 108 -8.27 -26.74 -6.29
C VAL A 108 -7.52 -26.38 -5.00
N ALA A 109 -6.74 -27.33 -4.46
CA ALA A 109 -5.90 -27.12 -3.27
C ALA A 109 -4.87 -25.97 -3.38
N ASP A 110 -4.51 -25.55 -4.60
CA ASP A 110 -3.55 -24.47 -4.84
C ASP A 110 -4.20 -23.09 -5.00
N ARG A 111 -5.54 -23.01 -5.02
CA ARG A 111 -6.25 -21.74 -5.21
C ARG A 111 -6.07 -20.82 -4.01
N VAL A 112 -5.89 -19.53 -4.29
CA VAL A 112 -5.66 -18.50 -3.27
C VAL A 112 -6.37 -17.21 -3.67
N ARG A 113 -7.06 -16.58 -2.71
CA ARG A 113 -7.50 -15.17 -2.75
C ARG A 113 -7.09 -14.48 -1.45
N ASN A 114 -6.79 -13.17 -1.53
CA ASN A 114 -6.37 -12.36 -0.39
C ASN A 114 -5.18 -12.98 0.39
N GLY A 115 -4.27 -13.63 -0.33
CA GLY A 115 -3.14 -14.35 0.25
C GLY A 115 -2.20 -13.41 1.01
N SER A 116 -1.46 -13.97 1.97
CA SER A 116 -0.43 -13.25 2.70
C SER A 116 0.90 -13.99 2.60
N MET A 117 2.01 -13.25 2.65
CA MET A 117 3.35 -13.79 2.65
C MET A 117 4.14 -13.17 3.81
N LEU A 118 4.78 -14.01 4.63
CA LEU A 118 5.71 -13.59 5.66
C LEU A 118 7.11 -13.51 5.04
N ASN A 119 7.76 -12.35 5.16
CA ASN A 119 9.06 -12.04 4.55
C ASN A 119 9.15 -12.52 3.09
N PRO A 120 8.35 -11.94 2.17
CA PRO A 120 8.43 -12.29 0.76
C PRO A 120 9.88 -12.43 0.28
N PRO A 121 10.19 -13.44 -0.55
CA PRO A 121 11.53 -13.57 -1.09
C PRO A 121 11.78 -12.49 -2.15
N ALA A 122 13.00 -11.99 -2.23
CA ALA A 122 13.46 -11.13 -3.34
C ALA A 122 13.71 -11.99 -4.60
N ALA A 123 12.68 -12.71 -5.04
CA ALA A 123 12.72 -13.63 -6.16
C ALA A 123 11.37 -13.58 -6.89
N GLN A 124 11.35 -14.01 -8.16
CA GLN A 124 10.16 -14.01 -9.02
C GLN A 124 9.12 -15.06 -8.62
N ARG A 125 8.56 -14.93 -7.41
CA ARG A 125 7.60 -15.86 -6.79
C ARG A 125 6.66 -15.09 -5.85
N ALA A 126 5.36 -15.37 -5.94
CA ALA A 126 4.33 -14.77 -5.08
C ALA A 126 3.17 -15.74 -4.82
N ALA A 127 2.41 -15.51 -3.75
CA ALA A 127 1.27 -16.36 -3.37
C ALA A 127 0.04 -15.55 -2.90
N TYR A 128 -0.09 -14.32 -3.39
CA TYR A 128 -1.19 -13.43 -3.02
C TYR A 128 -2.52 -13.83 -3.67
N ASP A 129 -2.48 -14.38 -4.88
CA ASP A 129 -3.65 -14.75 -5.66
C ASP A 129 -3.29 -15.82 -6.71
N SER A 130 -4.12 -16.85 -6.91
CA SER A 130 -3.85 -17.93 -7.87
C SER A 130 -3.92 -17.53 -9.35
N GLY A 131 -4.48 -16.36 -9.65
CA GLY A 131 -4.51 -15.76 -10.97
C GLY A 131 -3.21 -15.05 -11.37
N ILE A 132 -2.22 -14.95 -10.46
CA ILE A 132 -0.91 -14.37 -10.77
C ILE A 132 -0.25 -15.19 -11.88
N LYS A 133 0.09 -14.54 -12.99
CA LYS A 133 0.72 -15.18 -14.14
C LYS A 133 2.20 -15.45 -13.85
N ASN A 134 2.71 -16.61 -14.28
CA ASN A 134 4.11 -17.07 -14.24
C ASN A 134 4.73 -17.29 -12.84
N TRP A 135 4.47 -16.40 -11.90
CA TRP A 135 5.19 -16.31 -10.62
C TRP A 135 4.42 -16.90 -9.44
N PHE A 136 3.20 -17.40 -9.65
CA PHE A 136 2.40 -17.97 -8.56
C PHE A 136 3.04 -19.24 -7.97
N ARG A 137 3.23 -19.28 -6.65
CA ARG A 137 3.79 -20.39 -5.87
C ARG A 137 2.98 -20.57 -4.57
N PRO A 138 1.95 -21.42 -4.55
CA PRO A 138 0.99 -21.51 -3.45
C PRO A 138 1.64 -21.82 -2.09
N GLU A 139 2.79 -22.49 -2.09
CA GLU A 139 3.57 -22.82 -0.89
C GLU A 139 4.11 -21.60 -0.13
N LEU A 140 4.16 -20.42 -0.73
CA LEU A 140 4.58 -19.19 -0.04
C LEU A 140 3.44 -18.52 0.75
N ALA A 141 2.18 -18.95 0.56
CA ALA A 141 1.06 -18.39 1.29
C ALA A 141 1.08 -18.85 2.75
N VAL A 142 1.29 -17.91 3.68
CA VAL A 142 1.22 -18.19 5.11
C VAL A 142 -0.24 -18.25 5.57
N LYS A 143 -0.55 -19.21 6.45
CA LYS A 143 -1.91 -19.48 6.94
C LYS A 143 -2.07 -18.95 8.37
N LEU A 144 -3.28 -18.52 8.71
CA LEU A 144 -3.63 -18.12 10.07
C LEU A 144 -3.70 -19.34 11.02
N PRO A 145 -3.34 -19.17 12.31
CA PRO A 145 -2.72 -17.97 12.89
C PRO A 145 -1.25 -17.82 12.46
N ILE A 146 -0.80 -16.59 12.23
CA ILE A 146 0.56 -16.30 11.75
C ILE A 146 1.39 -15.75 12.91
N ALA A 147 2.38 -16.52 13.36
CA ALA A 147 3.38 -16.03 14.30
C ALA A 147 4.39 -15.13 13.58
N MET A 148 4.68 -13.97 14.15
CA MET A 148 5.70 -13.03 13.67
C MET A 148 6.71 -12.80 14.80
N ALA A 149 7.99 -12.92 14.47
CA ALA A 149 9.10 -12.55 15.34
C ALA A 149 9.66 -11.18 14.92
N PRO A 150 10.36 -10.47 15.83
CA PRO A 150 11.10 -9.27 15.46
C PRO A 150 12.00 -9.52 14.25
N GLY A 151 11.93 -8.62 13.27
CA GLY A 151 12.56 -8.79 11.97
C GLY A 151 11.60 -9.24 10.86
N ASP A 152 10.39 -9.71 11.20
CA ASP A 152 9.41 -10.15 10.22
C ASP A 152 8.59 -9.00 9.62
N SER A 153 8.21 -9.16 8.35
CA SER A 153 7.19 -8.35 7.68
C SER A 153 6.14 -9.26 7.05
N LEU A 154 4.87 -9.01 7.39
CA LEU A 154 3.73 -9.67 6.80
C LEU A 154 3.14 -8.78 5.72
N VAL A 155 3.19 -9.24 4.47
CA VAL A 155 2.50 -8.60 3.35
C VAL A 155 1.18 -9.33 3.13
N SER A 156 0.07 -8.62 3.32
CA SER A 156 -1.28 -9.11 3.10
C SER A 156 -1.93 -8.36 1.95
N THR A 157 -2.83 -9.03 1.22
CA THR A 157 -3.44 -8.45 0.02
C THR A 157 -4.95 -8.55 0.00
N ILE A 158 -5.56 -7.75 -0.89
CA ILE A 158 -6.92 -7.95 -1.36
C ILE A 158 -6.87 -8.28 -2.84
N SER A 159 -7.54 -9.36 -3.24
CA SER A 159 -7.72 -9.79 -4.63
C SER A 159 -8.85 -9.02 -5.30
N LEU A 160 -8.74 -8.81 -6.61
CA LEU A 160 -9.85 -8.36 -7.44
C LEU A 160 -10.86 -9.50 -7.68
N ALA A 161 -12.14 -9.18 -7.65
CA ALA A 161 -13.18 -10.05 -8.19
C ALA A 161 -13.19 -10.02 -9.74
N VAL A 162 -13.77 -11.04 -10.37
CA VAL A 162 -13.92 -11.07 -11.84
C VAL A 162 -14.85 -9.93 -12.28
N GLY A 163 -14.38 -9.10 -13.21
CA GLY A 163 -15.09 -7.91 -13.67
C GLY A 163 -14.94 -6.67 -12.77
N GLU A 164 -14.30 -6.79 -11.61
CA GLU A 164 -14.00 -5.65 -10.75
C GLU A 164 -12.89 -4.78 -11.34
N LYS A 165 -13.13 -3.46 -11.36
CA LYS A 165 -12.16 -2.47 -11.82
C LYS A 165 -11.33 -1.94 -10.66
N ALA A 166 -10.02 -1.98 -10.80
CA ALA A 166 -9.11 -1.36 -9.82
C ALA A 166 -9.11 0.17 -9.95
N ALA A 167 -9.07 0.85 -8.81
CA ALA A 167 -8.82 2.29 -8.75
C ALA A 167 -7.30 2.56 -8.76
N THR A 168 -6.68 2.45 -9.94
CA THR A 168 -5.24 2.69 -10.12
C THR A 168 -4.87 4.11 -9.71
N PRO A 169 -3.83 4.31 -8.89
CA PRO A 169 -3.46 5.63 -8.40
C PRO A 169 -2.83 6.48 -9.50
N TYR A 170 -2.33 5.83 -10.57
CA TYR A 170 -1.74 6.48 -11.73
C TYR A 170 -1.76 5.53 -12.93
N THR A 171 -2.42 5.93 -14.02
CA THR A 171 -2.52 5.15 -15.28
C THR A 171 -1.62 5.66 -16.39
N GLY A 172 -0.91 6.79 -16.19
CA GLY A 172 -0.19 7.47 -17.27
C GLY A 172 -1.10 7.75 -18.47
N HIS A 173 -0.61 7.48 -19.69
CA HIS A 173 -1.37 7.64 -20.93
C HIS A 173 -2.44 6.56 -21.18
N ARG A 174 -2.63 5.59 -20.28
CA ARG A 174 -3.74 4.60 -20.37
C ARG A 174 -5.08 5.17 -19.90
N GLY A 175 -5.32 6.47 -20.09
CA GLY A 175 -6.60 7.10 -19.77
C GLY A 175 -7.75 6.34 -20.45
N GLY A 176 -8.66 5.77 -19.66
CA GLY A 176 -9.78 4.98 -20.15
C GLY A 176 -9.56 3.47 -20.27
N ILE A 177 -8.37 2.92 -19.97
CA ILE A 177 -8.16 1.47 -19.94
C ILE A 177 -8.73 0.91 -18.65
N THR A 178 -9.63 -0.06 -18.79
CA THR A 178 -10.24 -0.76 -17.67
C THR A 178 -9.24 -1.73 -17.07
N CYS A 179 -8.67 -1.35 -15.93
CA CYS A 179 -7.74 -2.15 -15.15
C CYS A 179 -8.49 -3.22 -14.36
N THR A 180 -8.47 -4.47 -14.83
CA THR A 180 -9.25 -5.59 -14.28
C THR A 180 -8.44 -6.88 -14.30
N ARG A 181 -8.71 -7.81 -13.39
CA ARG A 181 -8.02 -9.11 -13.38
C ARG A 181 -8.17 -9.86 -14.70
N ALA A 182 -7.11 -10.54 -15.12
CA ALA A 182 -6.99 -11.28 -16.37
C ALA A 182 -7.16 -10.45 -17.66
N HIS A 183 -7.17 -9.12 -17.59
CA HIS A 183 -7.10 -8.27 -18.76
C HIS A 183 -5.64 -7.92 -19.09
N SER A 184 -5.16 -8.31 -20.27
CA SER A 184 -3.79 -8.03 -20.71
C SER A 184 -2.76 -8.45 -19.65
N ASP A 185 -1.91 -7.53 -19.17
CA ASP A 185 -0.89 -7.80 -18.16
C ASP A 185 -1.31 -7.42 -16.72
N ASP A 186 -2.59 -7.08 -16.53
CA ASP A 186 -3.09 -6.66 -15.22
C ASP A 186 -2.99 -7.79 -14.19
N SER A 187 -2.58 -7.39 -12.98
CA SER A 187 -2.48 -8.25 -11.81
C SER A 187 -3.88 -8.57 -11.24
N PRO A 188 -4.11 -9.75 -10.65
CA PRO A 188 -5.32 -9.99 -9.87
C PRO A 188 -5.26 -9.34 -8.47
N VAL A 189 -4.12 -8.77 -8.07
CA VAL A 189 -3.95 -8.16 -6.75
C VAL A 189 -4.42 -6.70 -6.79
N ARG A 190 -5.45 -6.37 -6.00
CA ARG A 190 -6.02 -5.01 -5.89
C ARG A 190 -5.16 -4.12 -5.00
N VAL A 191 -4.96 -4.56 -3.75
CA VAL A 191 -4.30 -3.79 -2.69
C VAL A 191 -3.30 -4.68 -1.96
N ALA A 192 -2.22 -4.08 -1.47
CA ALA A 192 -1.35 -4.69 -0.46
C ALA A 192 -1.12 -3.75 0.72
N ALA A 193 -0.89 -4.31 1.90
CA ALA A 193 -0.43 -3.58 3.07
C ALA A 193 0.65 -4.40 3.79
N VAL A 194 1.54 -3.71 4.51
CA VAL A 194 2.67 -4.35 5.22
C VAL A 194 2.55 -4.09 6.71
N LEU A 195 2.54 -5.15 7.50
CA LEU A 195 2.73 -5.10 8.94
C LEU A 195 4.15 -5.55 9.27
N THR A 196 4.93 -4.73 9.98
CA THR A 196 6.31 -5.07 10.38
C THR A 196 6.38 -5.37 11.88
N CYS A 197 7.12 -6.41 12.27
CA CYS A 197 7.41 -6.73 13.66
C CYS A 197 8.83 -6.25 14.01
N MET A 198 8.93 -5.30 14.93
CA MET A 198 10.18 -4.71 15.41
C MET A 198 10.55 -5.27 16.79
N ASP A 199 11.84 -5.27 17.13
CA ASP A 199 12.34 -5.65 18.45
C ASP A 199 12.15 -4.56 19.49
N ALA A 200 12.19 -3.29 19.05
CA ALA A 200 12.02 -2.11 19.89
C ALA A 200 11.14 -1.04 19.20
N PRO A 201 10.55 -0.12 19.98
CA PRO A 201 9.88 1.06 19.44
C PRO A 201 10.82 1.88 18.55
N GLN A 202 10.26 2.46 17.49
CA GLN A 202 10.99 3.28 16.53
C GLN A 202 10.70 4.77 16.75
N PRO A 203 11.68 5.66 16.53
CA PRO A 203 11.46 7.11 16.61
C PRO A 203 10.42 7.55 15.57
N ALA A 204 9.76 8.68 15.83
CA ALA A 204 8.64 9.16 15.03
C ALA A 204 8.98 9.46 13.55
N ASP A 205 10.27 9.55 13.22
CA ASP A 205 10.78 9.81 11.86
C ASP A 205 11.41 8.57 11.20
N ALA A 206 11.23 7.39 11.78
CA ALA A 206 11.70 6.14 11.19
C ALA A 206 10.93 5.78 9.91
N LEU A 207 11.65 5.50 8.84
CA LEU A 207 11.11 4.95 7.59
C LEU A 207 10.90 3.45 7.73
N ARG A 208 9.83 2.92 7.12
CA ARG A 208 9.58 1.47 7.11
C ARG A 208 10.79 0.76 6.48
N PRO A 209 11.38 -0.24 7.17
CA PRO A 209 12.45 -1.07 6.61
C PRO A 209 11.95 -1.94 5.45
N SER A 210 12.84 -2.61 4.74
CA SER A 210 12.47 -3.56 3.69
C SER A 210 11.47 -4.61 4.19
N PHE A 211 10.41 -4.88 3.42
CA PHE A 211 9.49 -5.99 3.70
C PHE A 211 10.03 -7.34 3.21
N TYR A 212 11.15 -7.35 2.49
CA TYR A 212 11.84 -8.57 2.07
C TYR A 212 12.78 -9.08 3.17
N GLY A 213 12.90 -10.41 3.29
CA GLY A 213 13.84 -11.05 4.22
C GLY A 213 13.63 -10.64 5.68
N THR A 214 14.64 -10.84 6.52
CA THR A 214 14.59 -10.50 7.96
C THR A 214 15.55 -9.39 8.38
N ASP A 215 16.44 -8.94 7.48
CA ASP A 215 17.29 -7.77 7.72
C ASP A 215 16.44 -6.49 7.64
N LYS A 216 16.32 -5.80 8.77
CA LYS A 216 15.47 -4.61 8.94
C LYS A 216 16.31 -3.38 9.25
N THR A 217 17.06 -2.92 8.26
CA THR A 217 17.72 -1.61 8.33
C THR A 217 16.68 -0.49 8.34
N VAL A 218 16.65 0.29 9.43
CA VAL A 218 15.77 1.45 9.59
C VAL A 218 16.54 2.73 9.27
N TYR A 219 16.04 3.48 8.27
CA TYR A 219 16.53 4.82 7.96
C TYR A 219 15.66 5.88 8.64
N LEU A 220 16.21 7.06 8.88
CA LEU A 220 15.56 8.14 9.64
C LEU A 220 15.39 9.37 8.75
N ALA A 221 14.19 9.94 8.72
CA ALA A 221 13.88 11.11 7.90
C ALA A 221 14.73 12.34 8.27
N ARG A 222 15.17 12.44 9.54
CA ARG A 222 16.13 13.47 9.97
C ARG A 222 17.46 13.48 9.21
N ASN A 223 17.84 12.35 8.62
CA ASN A 223 19.10 12.22 7.86
C ASN A 223 18.94 12.54 6.37
N LEU A 224 17.72 12.87 5.91
CA LEU A 224 17.49 13.27 4.53
C LEU A 224 18.21 14.59 4.24
N LYS A 225 18.95 14.63 3.14
CA LYS A 225 19.71 15.81 2.71
C LYS A 225 18.80 16.84 2.03
N ARG A 226 17.81 17.34 2.76
CA ARG A 226 16.78 18.27 2.23
C ARG A 226 17.37 19.56 1.67
N HIS A 227 18.51 20.00 2.19
CA HIS A 227 19.25 21.16 1.69
C HIS A 227 19.77 21.00 0.25
N LEU A 228 19.80 19.78 -0.30
CA LEU A 228 20.15 19.55 -1.71
C LEU A 228 18.96 19.75 -2.66
N LEU A 229 17.73 19.79 -2.12
CA LEU A 229 16.54 20.03 -2.93
C LEU A 229 16.52 21.49 -3.39
N ARG A 230 16.12 21.70 -4.65
CA ARG A 230 15.86 23.05 -5.18
C ARG A 230 14.51 23.57 -4.66
N SER A 231 14.29 24.86 -4.89
CA SER A 231 13.01 25.55 -4.67
C SER A 231 12.59 26.21 -5.97
N LEU A 232 12.28 25.39 -6.97
CA LEU A 232 11.80 25.83 -8.28
C LEU A 232 10.40 26.43 -8.17
N GLU A 233 10.12 27.49 -8.91
CA GLU A 233 8.76 28.04 -9.04
C GLU A 233 7.82 26.93 -9.53
N ARG A 234 6.68 26.76 -8.87
CA ARG A 234 5.64 25.82 -9.34
C ARG A 234 5.19 26.21 -10.76
N PRO A 235 4.95 25.24 -11.65
CA PRO A 235 4.39 25.53 -12.98
C PRO A 235 3.06 26.27 -12.84
N LYS A 236 2.71 27.12 -13.80
CA LYS A 236 1.48 27.94 -13.74
C LYS A 236 0.20 27.21 -14.14
N GLY A 237 0.26 25.89 -14.31
CA GLY A 237 -0.82 25.03 -14.76
C GLY A 237 -0.65 24.53 -16.21
N ILE A 238 -1.50 23.60 -16.60
CA ILE A 238 -1.69 23.21 -18.01
C ILE A 238 -3.03 23.77 -18.50
N CYS A 239 -3.08 24.22 -19.75
CA CYS A 239 -4.32 24.64 -20.40
C CYS A 239 -5.17 23.41 -20.75
N ARG A 240 -6.50 23.56 -20.87
CA ARG A 240 -7.41 22.42 -21.10
C ARG A 240 -7.97 22.47 -22.52
N SER A 241 -7.21 21.94 -23.46
CA SER A 241 -7.78 21.32 -24.67
C SER A 241 -6.98 20.05 -25.00
N GLU A 242 -7.69 18.97 -25.36
CA GLU A 242 -7.05 17.75 -25.86
C GLU A 242 -6.18 18.09 -27.09
N GLY A 243 -4.95 17.59 -27.12
CA GLY A 243 -4.07 17.65 -28.30
C GLY A 243 -3.10 18.83 -28.38
N TYR A 244 -3.05 19.74 -27.41
CA TYR A 244 -2.12 20.88 -27.44
C TYR A 244 -0.97 20.75 -26.42
N SER A 245 0.26 20.94 -26.89
CA SER A 245 1.42 21.15 -26.02
C SER A 245 1.46 22.59 -25.53
N ALA A 246 2.09 22.83 -24.37
CA ALA A 246 2.31 24.15 -23.76
C ALA A 246 2.83 25.22 -24.75
N ALA A 247 3.53 24.81 -25.81
CA ALA A 247 4.11 25.71 -26.82
C ALA A 247 3.10 26.33 -27.79
N ASN A 248 1.88 25.79 -27.92
CA ASN A 248 0.90 26.18 -28.96
C ASN A 248 -0.42 26.73 -28.39
N HIS A 249 -0.46 27.19 -27.14
CA HIS A 249 -1.71 27.68 -26.55
C HIS A 249 -2.07 29.11 -26.97
N PRO A 250 -3.34 29.36 -27.36
CA PRO A 250 -3.82 30.70 -27.64
C PRO A 250 -3.92 31.51 -26.32
N PRO A 251 -3.66 32.83 -26.34
CA PRO A 251 -3.79 33.71 -25.17
C PRO A 251 -5.17 33.68 -24.48
N SER A 252 -6.20 33.17 -25.16
CA SER A 252 -7.58 33.07 -24.68
C SER A 252 -7.85 31.93 -23.69
N ASP A 253 -6.93 30.97 -23.51
CA ASP A 253 -7.03 29.94 -22.47
C ASP A 253 -5.75 29.90 -21.64
N PRO A 254 -5.61 30.77 -20.62
CA PRO A 254 -4.40 30.85 -19.83
C PRO A 254 -4.18 29.58 -18.97
N PRO A 255 -2.93 29.24 -18.64
CA PRO A 255 -2.63 28.23 -17.62
C PRO A 255 -3.38 28.51 -16.33
N ARG A 256 -3.96 27.46 -15.74
CA ARG A 256 -4.72 27.59 -14.50
C ARG A 256 -4.13 26.71 -13.40
N ALA A 257 -3.91 27.29 -12.23
CA ALA A 257 -3.27 26.61 -11.10
C ALA A 257 -4.06 25.37 -10.65
N GLU A 258 -5.39 25.37 -10.80
CA GLU A 258 -6.26 24.22 -10.51
C GLU A 258 -6.02 23.00 -11.43
N ASN A 259 -5.28 23.17 -12.53
CA ASN A 259 -4.92 22.10 -13.44
C ASN A 259 -3.55 21.48 -13.13
N LEU A 260 -2.84 21.98 -12.12
CA LEU A 260 -1.62 21.35 -11.65
C LEU A 260 -1.93 19.99 -11.03
N PRO A 261 -1.05 18.99 -11.24
CA PRO A 261 -1.09 17.79 -10.42
C PRO A 261 -0.96 18.19 -8.94
N LYS A 262 -2.00 17.86 -8.18
CA LYS A 262 -2.06 18.12 -6.74
C LYS A 262 -1.02 17.27 -6.01
N ILE A 263 -0.28 17.83 -5.06
CA ILE A 263 0.74 17.07 -4.31
C ILE A 263 0.10 15.93 -3.51
N GLU A 264 -1.15 16.09 -3.10
CA GLU A 264 -1.97 15.09 -2.41
C GLU A 264 -2.25 13.86 -3.30
N PHE A 265 -2.40 14.07 -4.62
CA PHE A 265 -2.55 12.97 -5.57
C PHE A 265 -1.28 12.10 -5.59
N TRP A 266 -0.10 12.73 -5.60
CA TRP A 266 1.18 12.00 -5.60
C TRP A 266 1.53 11.42 -4.24
N THR A 267 1.15 12.09 -3.16
CA THR A 267 1.18 11.54 -1.80
C THR A 267 0.47 10.20 -1.76
N ARG A 268 -0.72 10.08 -2.34
CA ARG A 268 -1.45 8.81 -2.43
C ARG A 268 -0.70 7.73 -3.23
N VAL A 269 0.08 8.11 -4.24
CA VAL A 269 0.88 7.18 -5.07
C VAL A 269 2.06 6.59 -4.27
N PHE A 270 2.71 7.38 -3.41
CA PHE A 270 3.90 6.94 -2.66
C PHE A 270 3.59 6.38 -1.26
N GLN A 271 2.48 6.78 -0.64
CA GLN A 271 2.11 6.31 0.71
C GLN A 271 1.81 4.82 0.78
N ARG A 272 1.27 4.21 -0.29
CA ARG A 272 1.02 2.76 -0.29
C ARG A 272 2.30 2.01 -0.69
N PRO A 273 2.62 0.88 -0.04
CA PRO A 273 3.82 0.13 -0.36
C PRO A 273 3.78 -0.40 -1.80
N TRP A 274 4.85 -0.15 -2.54
CA TRP A 274 5.06 -0.73 -3.87
C TRP A 274 5.61 -2.15 -3.72
N VAL A 275 4.81 -3.14 -4.12
CA VAL A 275 5.13 -4.57 -3.97
C VAL A 275 5.27 -5.17 -5.36
N ASN A 276 6.48 -5.62 -5.70
CA ASN A 276 6.82 -6.17 -7.02
C ASN A 276 7.94 -7.23 -6.93
N PRO A 277 7.68 -8.40 -6.31
CA PRO A 277 8.67 -9.49 -6.26
C PRO A 277 8.89 -10.17 -7.62
N GLY A 278 7.94 -10.05 -8.54
CA GLY A 278 7.96 -10.65 -9.87
C GLY A 278 8.44 -9.71 -10.97
N LEU A 279 8.38 -10.24 -12.19
CA LEU A 279 8.68 -9.52 -13.43
C LEU A 279 7.39 -9.28 -14.20
N PHE A 280 7.33 -8.21 -14.99
CA PHE A 280 6.14 -7.78 -15.76
C PHE A 280 4.93 -7.32 -14.91
N GLY A 281 5.00 -7.42 -13.59
CA GLY A 281 4.04 -6.80 -12.68
C GLY A 281 2.72 -7.58 -12.48
N PHE A 282 2.71 -8.88 -12.81
CA PHE A 282 1.53 -9.74 -12.69
C PHE A 282 1.04 -9.97 -11.25
N GLU A 283 1.83 -9.57 -10.26
CA GLU A 283 1.54 -9.66 -8.84
C GLU A 283 1.49 -8.30 -8.14
N GLN A 284 1.68 -7.21 -8.89
CA GLN A 284 1.66 -5.86 -8.33
C GLN A 284 0.27 -5.50 -7.82
N PRO A 285 0.13 -4.90 -6.63
CA PRO A 285 -1.13 -4.35 -6.15
C PRO A 285 -1.51 -3.13 -6.97
N MET A 286 -2.53 -3.27 -7.82
CA MET A 286 -2.89 -2.29 -8.85
C MET A 286 -3.32 -0.92 -8.30
N GLU A 287 -3.84 -0.87 -7.07
CA GLU A 287 -4.22 0.39 -6.42
C GLU A 287 -3.11 1.01 -5.57
N ASN A 288 -1.99 0.30 -5.39
CA ASN A 288 -0.86 0.81 -4.60
C ASN A 288 0.12 1.58 -5.45
N MET A 289 0.45 1.05 -6.63
CA MET A 289 1.58 1.51 -7.42
C MET A 289 1.23 1.62 -8.91
N PRO A 290 1.97 2.43 -9.68
CA PRO A 290 1.90 2.39 -11.13
C PRO A 290 2.24 0.98 -11.66
N HIS A 291 1.44 0.48 -12.59
CA HIS A 291 1.70 -0.78 -13.27
C HIS A 291 2.68 -0.55 -14.44
N TYR A 292 3.61 -1.46 -14.74
CA TYR A 292 4.63 -1.32 -15.80
C TYR A 292 5.74 -0.28 -15.55
N GLY A 293 6.99 -0.64 -15.89
CA GLY A 293 8.19 0.13 -15.53
C GLY A 293 8.23 1.57 -16.05
N GLN A 294 7.66 1.84 -17.24
CA GLN A 294 7.54 3.20 -17.77
C GLN A 294 6.74 4.12 -16.83
N TRP A 295 5.61 3.63 -16.29
CA TRP A 295 4.73 4.42 -15.44
C TRP A 295 5.29 4.58 -14.04
N VAL A 296 6.06 3.59 -13.55
CA VAL A 296 6.86 3.71 -12.33
C VAL A 296 7.89 4.83 -12.49
N GLY A 297 8.66 4.84 -13.58
CA GLY A 297 9.66 5.89 -13.84
C GLY A 297 9.03 7.28 -13.96
N GLN A 298 7.86 7.39 -14.60
CA GLN A 298 7.14 8.66 -14.69
C GLN A 298 6.64 9.13 -13.33
N ALA A 299 6.09 8.24 -12.49
CA ALA A 299 5.68 8.58 -11.14
C ALA A 299 6.86 9.09 -10.30
N MET A 300 8.00 8.39 -10.34
CA MET A 300 9.23 8.84 -9.68
C MET A 300 9.70 10.21 -10.19
N SER A 301 9.59 10.47 -11.50
CA SER A 301 9.97 11.75 -12.11
C SER A 301 9.06 12.89 -11.62
N MET A 302 7.75 12.64 -11.54
CA MET A 302 6.78 13.61 -11.05
C MET A 302 6.94 13.90 -9.55
N GLY A 303 7.06 12.87 -8.72
CA GLY A 303 7.33 13.04 -7.28
C GLY A 303 8.65 13.76 -7.02
N GLY A 304 9.70 13.41 -7.76
CA GLY A 304 11.00 14.07 -7.69
C GLY A 304 10.92 15.55 -8.07
N LEU A 305 10.20 15.89 -9.16
CA LEU A 305 9.97 17.29 -9.54
C LEU A 305 9.22 18.05 -8.44
N MET A 306 8.18 17.45 -7.84
CA MET A 306 7.43 18.07 -6.74
C MET A 306 8.30 18.38 -5.53
N LEU A 307 9.20 17.46 -5.15
CA LEU A 307 10.16 17.71 -4.07
C LEU A 307 11.11 18.89 -4.36
N MET A 308 11.34 19.19 -5.64
CA MET A 308 12.21 20.29 -6.10
C MET A 308 11.45 21.61 -6.31
N CYS A 309 10.12 21.63 -6.21
CA CYS A 309 9.32 22.85 -6.30
C CYS A 309 9.22 23.56 -4.94
N ASP A 310 8.78 24.82 -4.94
CA ASP A 310 8.63 25.72 -3.79
C ASP A 310 7.49 25.37 -2.80
N TYR A 311 7.11 24.09 -2.69
CA TYR A 311 6.26 23.59 -1.62
C TYR A 311 6.95 23.73 -0.26
N THR A 312 6.17 23.98 0.78
CA THR A 312 6.65 23.98 2.16
C THR A 312 7.19 22.60 2.55
N PRO A 313 8.10 22.51 3.54
CA PRO A 313 8.55 21.22 4.06
C PRO A 313 7.40 20.30 4.52
N ALA A 314 6.37 20.87 5.14
CA ALA A 314 5.19 20.14 5.60
C ALA A 314 4.37 19.55 4.45
N GLU A 315 4.26 20.23 3.30
CA GLU A 315 3.61 19.69 2.11
C GLU A 315 4.43 18.57 1.44
N LYS A 316 5.75 18.59 1.59
CA LYS A 316 6.66 17.58 1.02
C LYS A 316 6.75 16.32 1.86
N GLU A 317 6.61 16.39 3.18
CA GLU A 317 6.80 15.25 4.08
C GLU A 317 5.91 14.03 3.78
N PRO A 318 4.64 14.19 3.39
CA PRO A 318 3.81 13.04 3.04
C PRO A 318 4.26 12.27 1.78
N LEU A 319 5.21 12.80 1.00
CA LEU A 319 5.81 12.10 -0.15
C LEU A 319 6.93 11.12 0.24
N LEU A 320 7.31 11.06 1.53
CA LEU A 320 8.32 10.13 2.06
C LEU A 320 7.85 8.66 2.10
#